data_AF-A0A0C1Z4F1-F1
#
_entry.id   AF-A0A0C1Z4F1-F1
#
_cell.length_a   1.000
_cell.length_b   1.000
_cell.length_c   1.000
_cell.angle_alpha   90.00
_cell.angle_beta   90.00
_cell.angle_gamma   90.00
#
_symmetry.space_group_name_H-M   'P 1'
#
loop_
_entity.id
_entity.type
_entity.pdbx_description
1 polymer ?
#
loop_
_entity_poly.entity_id
_entity_poly.type
_entity_poly.pdbx_seq_one_letter_code
_entity_poly.pdbx_strand_id
1 'polypeptide(L)'
;MSWADCGFDSAGRPIGYAHAAVCDHEGCDKKIDRGLSYACGGMHGVDEHGCEKYFCQEHLSETIAEYGRFYNVCDSCGKELVESGEWEMDHSEGCLVRVPTEWEEDELYE
;
A
#
# COMPACT_ATOMS: atom_id res chain seq x y z
N MET A 1 8.76 18.76 -14.75
CA MET A 1 8.29 17.77 -13.75
C MET A 1 7.80 18.54 -12.54
N SER A 2 6.50 18.53 -12.31
CA SER A 2 5.85 19.08 -11.11
C SER A 2 5.49 17.90 -10.22
N TRP A 3 5.26 18.12 -8.92
CA TRP A 3 4.77 17.08 -8.03
C TRP A 3 3.37 16.57 -8.43
N ALA A 4 2.67 17.29 -9.32
CA ALA A 4 1.39 16.87 -9.88
C ALA A 4 1.51 15.91 -11.08
N ASP A 5 2.64 15.90 -11.80
CA ASP A 5 2.87 15.06 -12.98
C ASP A 5 4.23 14.35 -12.82
N CYS A 6 4.14 13.09 -12.39
CA CYS A 6 5.26 12.29 -11.92
C CYS A 6 5.83 11.36 -13.01
N GLY A 7 5.32 11.42 -14.25
CA GLY A 7 5.76 10.56 -15.34
C GLY A 7 4.80 9.39 -15.60
N PHE A 8 5.34 8.20 -15.86
CA PHE A 8 4.59 7.00 -16.20
C PHE A 8 4.99 5.81 -15.33
N ASP A 9 4.04 4.94 -15.02
CA ASP A 9 4.28 3.66 -14.35
C ASP A 9 4.80 2.59 -15.32
N SER A 10 5.05 1.37 -14.82
CA SER A 10 5.58 0.27 -15.63
C SER A 10 4.64 -0.16 -16.76
N ALA A 11 3.33 0.07 -16.61
CA ALA A 11 2.30 -0.18 -17.61
C ALA A 11 2.11 0.99 -18.58
N GLY A 12 2.90 2.07 -18.47
CA GLY A 12 2.80 3.24 -19.33
C GLY A 12 1.59 4.14 -19.04
N ARG A 13 0.99 4.04 -17.85
CA ARG A 13 -0.08 4.92 -17.39
C ARG A 13 0.54 6.17 -16.75
N PRO A 14 0.01 7.38 -17.02
CA PRO A 14 0.55 8.59 -16.41
C PRO A 14 0.23 8.62 -14.90
N ILE A 15 1.18 9.08 -14.08
CA ILE A 15 1.10 9.08 -12.61
C ILE A 15 1.21 10.49 -12.02
N GLY A 16 0.53 10.72 -10.89
CA GLY A 16 0.49 12.01 -10.19
C GLY A 16 -0.92 12.61 -10.09
N TYR A 17 -1.05 13.61 -9.21
CA TYR A 17 -2.30 14.27 -8.86
C TYR A 17 -3.03 14.96 -10.02
N ALA A 18 -2.32 15.26 -11.13
CA ALA A 18 -2.93 15.87 -12.32
C ALA A 18 -3.68 14.86 -13.20
N HIS A 19 -3.53 13.56 -12.95
CA HIS A 19 -4.04 12.52 -13.83
C HIS A 19 -5.26 11.85 -13.23
N ALA A 20 -6.43 12.17 -13.76
CA ALA A 20 -7.69 11.54 -13.39
C ALA A 20 -7.68 10.05 -13.73
N ALA A 21 -8.28 9.25 -12.85
CA ALA A 21 -8.42 7.81 -13.02
C ALA A 21 -9.71 7.30 -12.36
N VAL A 22 -9.90 5.99 -12.44
CA VAL A 22 -10.94 5.25 -11.75
C VAL A 22 -10.23 4.23 -10.86
N CYS A 23 -10.84 3.91 -9.72
CA CYS A 23 -10.35 2.86 -8.82
C CYS A 23 -10.05 1.56 -9.60
N ASP A 24 -8.87 0.98 -9.40
CA ASP A 24 -8.42 -0.25 -10.07
C ASP A 24 -9.03 -1.53 -9.46
N HIS A 25 -9.94 -1.39 -8.49
CA HIS A 25 -10.69 -2.53 -7.91
C HIS A 25 -11.79 -2.96 -8.88
N GLU A 26 -11.91 -4.27 -9.13
CA GLU A 26 -12.91 -4.80 -10.05
C GLU A 26 -14.33 -4.39 -9.64
N GLY A 27 -15.09 -3.82 -10.59
CA GLY A 27 -16.45 -3.36 -10.36
C GLY A 27 -16.59 -2.05 -9.59
N CYS A 28 -15.51 -1.30 -9.33
CA CYS A 28 -15.58 0.01 -8.70
C CYS A 28 -15.45 1.15 -9.72
N ASP A 29 -16.46 2.03 -9.80
CA ASP A 29 -16.48 3.18 -10.72
C ASP A 29 -16.10 4.52 -10.05
N LYS A 30 -15.49 4.47 -8.86
CA LYS A 30 -15.13 5.69 -8.13
C LYS A 30 -14.02 6.44 -8.85
N LYS A 31 -14.29 7.72 -9.11
CA LYS A 31 -13.32 8.65 -9.69
C LYS A 31 -12.28 9.04 -8.64
N ILE A 32 -11.02 8.93 -9.03
CA ILE A 32 -9.84 9.28 -8.24
C ILE A 32 -8.84 10.03 -9.12
N ASP A 33 -7.69 10.37 -8.55
CA ASP A 33 -6.48 10.69 -9.29
C ASP A 33 -5.41 9.62 -9.03
N ARG A 34 -4.28 9.70 -9.73
CA ARG A 34 -3.13 8.81 -9.50
C ARG A 34 -2.10 9.43 -8.57
N GLY A 35 -2.55 10.16 -7.56
CA GLY A 35 -1.75 10.66 -6.44
C GLY A 35 -1.53 9.59 -5.36
N LEU A 36 -0.65 9.92 -4.41
CA LEU A 36 -0.21 8.98 -3.37
C LEU A 36 -1.31 8.54 -2.41
N SER A 37 -2.33 9.38 -2.19
CA SER A 37 -3.49 9.02 -1.33
C SER A 37 -4.32 7.86 -1.87
N TYR A 38 -4.13 7.48 -3.13
CA TYR A 38 -4.78 6.36 -3.77
C TYR A 38 -3.81 5.25 -4.17
N ALA A 39 -2.49 5.43 -3.98
CA ALA A 39 -1.51 4.42 -4.36
C ALA A 39 -1.49 3.27 -3.35
N CYS A 40 -1.55 2.03 -3.84
CA CYS A 40 -1.32 0.85 -3.02
C CYS A 40 0.16 0.80 -2.60
N GLY A 41 0.45 0.73 -1.29
CA GLY A 41 1.82 0.76 -0.75
C GLY A 41 2.34 2.16 -0.42
N GLY A 42 1.57 3.20 -0.76
CA GLY A 42 1.88 4.60 -0.40
C GLY A 42 2.92 5.27 -1.31
N MET A 43 3.45 4.58 -2.32
CA MET A 43 4.32 5.16 -3.35
C MET A 43 3.88 4.80 -4.77
N HIS A 44 4.28 5.61 -5.76
CA HIS A 44 4.12 5.23 -7.17
C HIS A 44 5.06 4.08 -7.53
N GLY A 45 4.58 3.12 -8.33
CA GLY A 45 5.36 1.98 -8.78
C GLY A 45 5.05 0.70 -8.01
N VAL A 46 5.79 -0.36 -8.31
CA VAL A 46 5.83 -1.56 -7.48
C VAL A 46 6.78 -1.27 -6.33
N ASP A 47 6.30 -1.40 -5.10
CA ASP A 47 7.12 -1.38 -3.89
C ASP A 47 7.05 -2.74 -3.19
N GLU A 48 7.57 -2.83 -1.98
CA GLU A 48 7.61 -4.07 -1.20
C GLU A 48 6.21 -4.59 -0.84
N HIS A 49 5.23 -3.69 -0.72
CA HIS A 49 3.92 -3.97 -0.13
C HIS A 49 2.75 -3.77 -1.11
N GLY A 50 2.98 -3.13 -2.25
CA GLY A 50 1.97 -2.56 -3.13
C GLY A 50 2.13 -2.96 -4.59
N CYS A 51 1.00 -3.03 -5.29
CA CYS A 51 0.91 -3.58 -6.66
C CYS A 51 0.91 -2.55 -7.80
N GLU A 52 1.43 -1.33 -7.59
CA GLU A 52 1.46 -0.22 -8.57
C GLU A 52 0.07 0.35 -8.98
N LYS A 53 -1.02 -0.27 -8.55
CA LYS A 53 -2.40 0.14 -8.82
C LYS A 53 -2.89 1.24 -7.88
N TYR A 54 -3.98 1.89 -8.29
CA TYR A 54 -4.60 2.99 -7.55
C TYR A 54 -6.02 2.64 -7.12
N PHE A 55 -6.29 2.78 -5.83
CA PHE A 55 -7.55 2.38 -5.22
C PHE A 55 -8.16 3.53 -4.42
N CYS A 56 -9.49 3.64 -4.45
CA CYS A 56 -10.20 4.54 -3.55
C CYS A 56 -10.00 4.11 -2.08
N GLN A 57 -10.28 5.00 -1.13
CA GLN A 57 -10.08 4.71 0.30
C GLN A 57 -10.83 3.48 0.82
N GLU A 58 -11.96 3.10 0.21
CA GLU A 58 -12.68 1.86 0.59
C GLU A 58 -11.99 0.58 0.14
N HIS A 59 -11.15 0.65 -0.90
CA HIS A 59 -10.39 -0.48 -1.44
C HIS A 59 -8.89 -0.40 -1.10
N LEU A 60 -8.51 0.55 -0.25
CA LEU A 60 -7.24 0.56 0.49
C LEU A 60 -7.53 0.12 1.93
N SER A 61 -8.05 -1.10 2.07
CA SER A 61 -8.72 -1.58 3.29
C SER A 61 -7.75 -2.00 4.39
N GLU A 62 -6.53 -2.37 4.04
CA GLU A 62 -5.53 -2.86 5.00
C GLU A 62 -4.47 -1.79 5.25
N THR A 63 -4.17 -1.54 6.52
CA THR A 63 -3.08 -0.66 6.93
C THR A 63 -1.92 -1.52 7.40
N ILE A 64 -0.73 -1.30 6.87
CA ILE A 64 0.53 -1.89 7.32
C ILE A 64 1.30 -0.86 8.14
N ALA A 65 1.90 -1.31 9.25
CA ALA A 65 2.79 -0.54 10.08
C ALA A 65 4.20 -1.12 10.02
N GLU A 66 5.14 -0.32 9.53
CA GLU A 66 6.52 -0.74 9.35
C GLU A 66 7.47 0.42 9.67
N TYR A 67 8.46 0.19 10.54
CA TYR A 67 9.46 1.19 10.97
C TYR A 67 8.85 2.54 11.39
N GLY A 68 7.71 2.52 12.08
CA GLY A 68 7.00 3.72 12.55
C GLY A 68 6.27 4.50 11.45
N ARG A 69 6.08 3.89 10.27
CA ARG A 69 5.28 4.45 9.17
C ARG A 69 4.08 3.57 8.90
N PHE A 70 3.03 4.21 8.39
CA PHE A 70 1.80 3.53 8.01
C PHE A 70 1.59 3.67 6.51
N TYR A 71 1.27 2.56 5.85
CA TYR A 71 0.89 2.54 4.45
C TYR A 71 -0.45 1.83 4.32
N ASN A 72 -1.25 2.22 3.33
CA ASN A 72 -2.48 1.50 3.03
C ASN A 72 -2.28 0.69 1.75
N VAL A 73 -2.78 -0.54 1.78
CA VAL A 73 -2.71 -1.48 0.66
C VAL A 73 -4.09 -1.99 0.33
N CYS A 74 -4.27 -2.49 -0.89
CA CYS A 74 -5.52 -3.13 -1.27
C CYS A 74 -5.71 -4.48 -0.54
N ASP A 75 -6.94 -4.95 -0.55
CA ASP A 75 -7.36 -6.23 0.04
C ASP A 75 -6.49 -7.41 -0.43
N SER A 76 -6.18 -7.47 -1.73
CA SER A 76 -5.34 -8.54 -2.29
C SER A 76 -3.92 -8.49 -1.74
N CYS A 77 -3.29 -7.31 -1.71
CA CYS A 77 -1.92 -7.17 -1.20
C CYS A 77 -1.87 -7.45 0.31
N GLY A 78 -2.82 -6.92 1.09
CA GLY A 78 -2.88 -7.21 2.52
C GLY A 78 -3.08 -8.70 2.82
N LYS A 79 -3.89 -9.39 2.01
CA LYS A 79 -4.05 -10.83 2.11
C LYS A 79 -2.76 -11.59 1.77
N GLU A 80 -2.06 -11.21 0.71
CA GLU A 80 -0.77 -11.81 0.32
C GLU A 80 0.29 -11.64 1.41
N LEU A 81 0.34 -10.47 2.07
CA LEU A 81 1.24 -10.22 3.19
C LEU A 81 0.94 -11.15 4.38
N VAL A 82 -0.33 -11.36 4.72
CA VAL A 82 -0.71 -12.32 5.78
C VAL A 82 -0.39 -13.76 5.37
N GLU A 83 -0.65 -14.13 4.12
CA GLU A 83 -0.39 -15.47 3.60
C GLU A 83 1.11 -15.80 3.50
N SER A 84 1.99 -14.79 3.43
CA SER A 84 3.44 -15.01 3.47
C SER A 84 3.91 -15.52 4.83
N GLY A 85 3.15 -15.26 5.90
CA GLY A 85 3.51 -15.59 7.28
C GLY A 85 4.55 -14.64 7.89
N GLU A 86 5.00 -13.63 7.15
CA GLU A 86 5.91 -12.58 7.65
C GLU A 86 5.15 -11.41 8.28
N TRP A 87 3.83 -11.35 8.09
CA TRP A 87 2.97 -10.28 8.59
C TRP A 87 1.79 -10.87 9.36
N GLU A 88 1.45 -10.24 10.48
CA GLU A 88 0.29 -10.59 11.28
C GLU A 88 -0.56 -9.37 11.60
N MET A 89 -1.86 -9.61 11.84
CA MET A 89 -2.79 -8.57 12.22
C MET A 89 -2.66 -8.26 13.71
N ASP A 90 -2.18 -7.05 14.02
CA ASP A 90 -2.25 -6.52 15.37
C ASP A 90 -3.67 -5.99 15.62
N HIS A 91 -4.47 -6.77 16.33
CA HIS A 91 -5.84 -6.40 16.69
C HIS A 91 -5.95 -5.20 17.64
N SER A 92 -4.86 -4.80 18.31
CA SER A 92 -4.84 -3.64 19.21
C SER A 92 -4.64 -2.33 18.45
N GLU A 93 -3.77 -2.33 17.45
CA GLU A 93 -3.47 -1.16 16.60
C GLU A 93 -4.31 -1.13 15.31
N GLY A 94 -4.93 -2.26 14.94
CA GLY A 94 -5.75 -2.38 13.73
C GLY A 94 -4.91 -2.31 12.44
N CYS A 95 -3.67 -2.76 12.50
CA CYS A 95 -2.76 -2.78 11.35
C CYS A 95 -1.99 -4.11 11.26
N LEU A 96 -1.52 -4.41 10.05
CA LEU A 96 -0.59 -5.49 9.78
C LEU A 96 0.81 -5.07 10.22
N VAL A 97 1.46 -5.88 11.04
CA VAL A 97 2.83 -5.69 11.53
C VAL A 97 3.70 -6.85 11.10
N ARG A 98 5.01 -6.62 10.89
CA ARG A 98 5.94 -7.70 10.63
C ARG A 98 6.07 -8.60 11.86
N VAL A 99 5.99 -9.90 11.66
CA VAL A 99 6.33 -10.90 12.68
C VAL A 99 7.82 -10.75 12.98
N PRO A 100 8.22 -10.47 14.23
CA PRO A 100 9.62 -10.37 14.60
C PRO A 100 10.37 -11.64 14.21
N THR A 101 11.58 -11.49 13.66
CA THR A 101 12.47 -12.64 13.48
C THR A 101 13.10 -13.01 14.82
N GLU A 102 13.51 -14.27 15.02
CA GLU A 102 14.11 -14.77 16.28
C GLU A 102 15.30 -13.90 16.77
N TRP A 103 15.98 -13.20 15.87
CA TRP A 103 17.14 -12.33 16.17
C TRP A 103 16.75 -10.94 16.65
N GLU A 104 15.56 -10.44 16.28
CA GLU A 104 15.03 -9.14 16.69
C GLU A 104 14.32 -9.21 18.05
N GLU A 105 13.82 -10.40 18.45
CA GLU A 105 13.31 -10.62 19.81
C GLU A 105 14.42 -10.52 20.87
N ASP A 106 15.62 -11.06 20.59
CA ASP A 106 16.74 -11.05 21.55
C ASP A 106 17.25 -9.63 21.86
N GLU A 107 17.29 -8.71 20.88
CA GLU A 107 17.70 -7.30 21.10
C GLU A 107 16.65 -6.46 21.85
N LEU A 108 15.39 -6.91 21.89
CA LEU A 108 14.30 -6.18 22.56
C LEU A 108 14.26 -6.46 24.07
N TYR A 109 14.98 -7.49 24.54
CA TYR A 109 15.04 -7.94 25.93
C TYR A 109 16.45 -7.86 26.58
N GLU A 110 17.40 -7.17 25.95
CA GLU A 110 18.69 -6.75 26.55
C GLU A 110 18.68 -5.27 26.99
#